data_AF-A0A085B866-F1
#
_entry.id   AF-A0A085B866-F1
#
_cell.length_a   1.000
_cell.length_b   1.000
_cell.length_c   1.000
_cell.angle_alpha   90.00
_cell.angle_beta   90.00
_cell.angle_gamma   90.00
#
_symmetry.space_group_name_H-M   'P 1'
#
loop_
_entity.id
_entity.type
_entity.pdbx_description
1 polymer ?
#
loop_
_entity_poly.entity_id
_entity_poly.type
_entity_poly.pdbx_seq_one_letter_code
_entity_poly.pdbx_strand_id
1 'polypeptide(L)' 'MEEITIILQKNVTNYLEELILILYKNEYFGFESDAQIYVQKIYDFIEHNLPIFPHKSTPENLTDLGSKYIF' A
#
# COMPACT_ATOMS: atom_id res chain seq x y z
N MET A 1 -5.95 1.22 -23.17
CA MET A 1 -5.72 0.64 -21.84
C MET A 1 -6.98 0.86 -21.06
N GLU A 2 -7.51 -0.16 -20.38
CA GLU A 2 -8.65 0.03 -19.48
C GLU A 2 -8.25 0.99 -18.36
N GLU A 3 -9.15 1.91 -18.03
CA GLU A 3 -8.97 2.83 -16.93
C GLU A 3 -9.20 2.08 -15.62
N ILE A 4 -8.14 1.88 -14.84
CA ILE A 4 -8.20 1.16 -13.56
C ILE A 4 -8.41 2.19 -12.46
N THR A 5 -9.59 2.18 -11.84
CA THR A 5 -9.88 3.00 -10.67
C THR A 5 -9.41 2.28 -9.40
N ILE A 6 -8.59 2.96 -8.61
CA ILE A 6 -8.09 2.45 -7.33
C ILE A 6 -8.88 3.11 -6.19
N ILE A 7 -9.40 2.28 -5.29
CA ILE A 7 -10.15 2.73 -4.12
C ILE A 7 -9.45 2.21 -2.87
N LEU A 8 -8.90 3.11 -2.07
CA LEU A 8 -8.31 2.79 -0.78
C LEU A 8 -9.35 2.91 0.31
N GLN A 9 -9.48 1.87 1.13
CA GLN A 9 -10.32 1.94 2.33
C GLN A 9 -9.74 2.94 3.33
N LYS A 10 -10.62 3.54 4.15
CA LYS A 10 -10.22 4.59 5.11
C LYS A 10 -9.23 4.07 6.17
N ASN A 11 -9.38 2.82 6.61
CA ASN A 11 -8.43 2.19 7.52
C ASN A 11 -7.02 2.05 6.90
N VAL A 12 -6.91 1.77 5.60
CA VAL A 12 -5.60 1.66 4.90
C VAL A 12 -4.92 3.02 4.87
N THR A 13 -5.63 4.07 4.46
CA THR A 13 -5.07 5.44 4.45
C THR A 13 -4.67 5.89 5.85
N ASN A 14 -5.53 5.69 6.86
CA ASN A 14 -5.20 6.02 8.25
C ASN A 14 -3.96 5.26 8.75
N TYR A 15 -3.82 3.98 8.41
CA TYR A 15 -2.65 3.19 8.75
C TYR A 15 -1.38 3.73 8.09
N LEU A 16 -1.43 4.09 6.80
CA LEU A 16 -0.28 4.64 6.09
C LEU A 16 0.15 5.99 6.69
N GLU A 17 -0.77 6.85 7.10
CA GLU A 17 -0.44 8.08 7.83
C GLU A 17 0.21 7.78 9.20
N GLU A 18 -0.34 6.84 9.96
CA GLU A 18 0.23 6.43 11.26
C GLU A 18 1.62 5.78 11.10
N LEU A 19 1.83 5.05 10.01
CA LEU A 19 3.08 4.38 9.69
C LEU A 19 4.25 5.36 9.62
N ILE A 20 4.05 6.60 9.15
CA ILE A 20 5.07 7.65 9.15
C ILE A 20 5.63 7.85 10.56
N LEU A 21 4.72 8.02 11.53
CA LEU A 21 5.08 8.25 12.92
C LEU A 21 5.74 7.01 13.56
N ILE A 22 5.25 5.81 13.23
CA ILE A 22 5.83 4.55 13.71
C ILE A 22 7.27 4.40 13.20
N LEU A 23 7.50 4.63 11.91
CA LEU A 23 8.80 4.49 11.29
C LEU A 23 9.81 5.50 11.86
N TYR A 24 9.37 6.74 12.09
CA TYR A 24 10.21 7.76 12.71
C TYR A 24 10.52 7.45 14.18
N LYS A 25 9.50 7.14 15.00
CA LYS A 25 9.68 6.84 16.44
C LYS A 25 10.53 5.61 16.71
N ASN A 26 10.48 4.63 15.83
CA ASN A 26 11.28 3.41 15.93
C ASN A 26 12.66 3.55 15.26
N GLU A 27 13.08 4.76 14.88
CA GLU A 27 14.40 5.07 14.33
C GLU A 27 14.75 4.29 13.04
N TYR A 28 13.73 3.85 12.26
CA TYR A 28 13.96 3.32 10.91
C TYR A 28 14.48 4.40 9.96
N PHE A 29 14.12 5.66 10.23
CA PHE A 29 14.62 6.83 9.52
C PHE A 29 15.11 7.89 10.53
N GLY A 30 16.18 8.59 10.17
CA GLY A 30 16.73 9.67 11.00
C GLY A 30 15.89 10.95 11.01
N PHE A 31 15.03 11.13 10.00
CA PHE A 31 14.14 12.27 9.86
C PHE A 31 12.72 11.81 9.54
N GLU A 32 11.72 12.51 10.08
CA GLU A 32 10.31 12.24 9.78
C GLU A 32 10.00 12.40 8.29
N SER A 33 10.64 13.37 7.61
CA SER A 33 10.49 13.58 6.17
C SER A 33 10.90 12.37 5.34
N ASP A 34 11.89 11.60 5.79
CA ASP A 34 12.31 10.40 5.07
C ASP A 34 11.27 9.28 5.22
N ALA A 35 10.62 9.18 6.39
CA ALA A 35 9.48 8.29 6.60
C ALA A 35 8.26 8.70 5.75
N GLN A 36 7.99 10.01 5.63
CA GLN A 36 6.96 10.54 4.74
C GLN A 36 7.25 10.16 3.28
N ILE A 37 8.48 10.35 2.81
CA ILE A 37 8.91 9.96 1.46
C ILE A 37 8.74 8.45 1.24
N TYR A 38 9.06 7.64 2.25
CA TYR A 38 8.86 6.19 2.17
C TYR A 38 7.38 5.83 2.00
N VAL A 39 6.49 6.41 2.81
CA VAL A 39 5.05 6.16 2.71
C VAL A 39 4.48 6.70 1.40
N GLN A 40 4.95 7.84 0.90
CA GLN A 40 4.56 8.36 -0.41
C GLN A 40 4.89 7.34 -1.53
N LYS A 41 6.05 6.69 -1.48
CA LYS A 41 6.40 5.63 -2.46
C LYS A 41 5.47 4.42 -2.39
N ILE A 42 4.86 4.13 -1.24
CA ILE A 42 3.82 3.09 -1.13
C ILE A 42 2.57 3.52 -1.89
N TYR A 43 2.12 4.77 -1.72
CA TYR A 43 1.01 5.32 -2.51
C TYR A 43 1.31 5.29 -4.01
N ASP A 44 2.50 5.73 -4.43
CA ASP A 44 2.91 5.72 -5.84
C ASP A 44 2.95 4.29 -6.42
N PHE A 45 3.36 3.31 -5.60
CA PHE A 45 3.31 1.90 -5.98
C PHE A 45 1.87 1.43 -6.19
N ILE A 46 0.97 1.73 -5.25
CA ILE A 46 -0.45 1.36 -5.36
C ILE A 46 -1.04 2.00 -6.61
N GLU A 47 -0.81 3.28 -6.86
CA GLU A 47 -1.43 4.02 -7.97
C GLU A 47 -0.92 3.56 -9.35
N HIS A 48 0.38 3.40 -9.50
CA HIS A 48 0.99 3.25 -10.82
C HIS A 48 1.51 1.85 -11.12
N ASN A 49 1.88 1.08 -10.09
CA ASN A 49 2.54 -0.21 -10.27
C ASN A 49 1.59 -1.38 -9.99
N LEU A 50 0.70 -1.27 -9.01
CA LEU A 50 -0.28 -2.30 -8.68
C LEU A 50 -1.13 -2.75 -9.87
N PRO A 51 -1.62 -1.85 -10.77
CA PRO A 51 -2.44 -2.26 -11.91
C PRO A 51 -1.74 -3.21 -12.88
N ILE A 52 -0.41 -3.12 -12.97
CA ILE A 52 0.44 -3.94 -13.85
C ILE A 52 1.24 -4.99 -13.07
N PHE A 53 1.06 -5.07 -11.76
CA PHE A 53 1.80 -5.99 -10.91
C PHE A 53 1.30 -7.43 -11.14
N PRO A 54 2.20 -8.41 -11.26
CA PRO A 54 1.80 -9.81 -11.42
C PRO A 54 1.05 -10.28 -10.17
N HIS A 55 -0.17 -10.79 -10.37
CA HIS A 55 -0.99 -11.32 -9.29
C HIS A 55 -0.95 -12.85 -9.30
N LYS A 56 -1.14 -13.41 -8.11
CA LYS A 56 -1.43 -14.82 -7.87
C LYS A 56 -2.93 -15.02 -7.69
N SER A 57 -3.35 -16.28 -7.70
CA SER A 57 -4.69 -16.65 -7.24
C SER A 57 -4.82 -16.40 -5.75
N THR A 58 -5.93 -15.80 -5.33
CA THR A 58 -6.23 -15.56 -3.92
C THR A 58 -6.34 -16.87 -3.14
N PRO A 59 -5.70 -17.00 -1.97
CA PRO A 59 -5.87 -18.14 -1.06
C PRO A 59 -7.34 -18.36 -0.69
N GLU A 60 -7.75 -19.63 -0.49
CA GLU A 60 -9.15 -20.00 -0.25
C GLU A 60 -9.80 -19.20 0.90
N ASN A 61 -9.05 -18.94 1.97
CA ASN A 61 -9.50 -18.22 3.15
C ASN A 61 -9.62 -16.69 2.97
N LEU A 62 -9.28 -16.16 1.80
CA LEU A 62 -9.32 -14.72 1.46
C LEU A 62 -10.13 -14.44 0.19
N THR A 63 -10.83 -15.45 -0.34
CA THR A 63 -11.53 -15.36 -1.62
C THR A 63 -12.65 -14.32 -1.65
N ASP A 64 -13.19 -13.97 -0.47
CA ASP A 64 -14.15 -12.90 -0.25
C ASP A 64 -13.57 -11.50 -0.51
N LEU A 65 -12.25 -11.34 -0.49
CA LEU A 65 -11.56 -10.07 -0.75
C LEU A 65 -11.25 -9.84 -2.24
N GLY A 66 -11.49 -10.83 -3.10
CA GLY A 66 -11.25 -10.76 -4.55
C GLY A 66 -10.41 -11.91 -5.08
N SER A 67 -10.28 -12.01 -6.41
CA SER A 67 -9.61 -13.14 -7.07
C SER A 67 -8.14 -12.93 -7.43
N LYS A 68 -7.65 -11.69 -7.32
CA LYS A 68 -6.27 -11.30 -7.65
C LYS A 68 -5.52 -10.91 -6.38
N TYR A 69 -4.58 -11.74 -5.95
CA TYR A 69 -3.79 -11.52 -4.75
C TYR A 69 -2.35 -11.16 -5.09
N ILE A 70 -1.78 -10.19 -4.38
CA ILE A 70 -0.45 -9.62 -4.72
C ILE A 70 0.70 -10.17 -3.87
N PHE A 71 0.45 -11.10 -2.95
CA PHE A 71 1.47 -11.68 -2.05
C PHE A 71 1.57 -13.20 -2.11
#